data_AF-A0A1S3JYE6-F1
#
_entry.id   AF-A0A1S3JYE6-F1
#
_cell.length_a   1.000
_cell.length_b   1.000
_cell.length_c   1.000
_cell.angle_alpha   90.00
_cell.angle_beta   90.00
_cell.angle_gamma   90.00
#
_symmetry.space_group_name_H-M   'P 1'
#
loop_
_entity.id
_entity.type
_entity.pdbx_description
1 polymer ?
#
loop_
_entity_poly.entity_id
_entity_poly.type
_entity_poly.pdbx_seq_one_letter_code
_entity_poly.pdbx_strand_id
1 'polypeptide(L)'
;MKMAKVKFSKIQDFLEGRPAHDMHVQPYFYAVNNCDQQDAEIKKLKEAIWETSKAQPYWGEEQPLRFVLLERKLKEISESKKCLDLKGVIEEGHHYGLESLKMILPFLKFCTELGELIFFDESDIRDLVILDPQWLIDAFASLITVEKYHKGSNPDDRGYWKMLDDKGVLDERLIDSVWKKDKELTDNKENLLRICQRFDLLVELPMGRDDQQRKKYLVPCVLKSHPNPESYLKIPVCPQEGYSKLQKIPPLYLMFDGGFCPPGLFHRLVVCCYRKWSSHDQNPYCDYACFKVDRSTHTILELSNKGEGIFQLMVGSLKTGFNDLESDTAFQVLTYIKQELDRLISAYSPCLKYSIGFD
;
A
#
# COMPACT_ATOMS: atom_id res chain seq x y z
N MET A 1 -25.56 12.51 28.06
CA MET A 1 -24.91 11.35 28.72
C MET A 1 -25.63 9.99 28.55
N LYS A 2 -26.95 9.85 28.83
CA LYS A 2 -27.62 8.53 28.78
C LYS A 2 -27.52 7.81 27.42
N MET A 3 -27.69 8.54 26.31
CA MET A 3 -27.48 7.99 24.96
C MET A 3 -26.04 7.59 24.66
N ALA A 4 -25.05 8.34 25.17
CA ALA A 4 -23.63 8.01 24.98
C ALA A 4 -23.30 6.69 25.68
N LYS A 5 -23.78 6.49 26.92
CA LYS A 5 -23.61 5.23 27.66
C LYS A 5 -24.21 4.03 26.94
N VAL A 6 -25.40 4.18 26.35
CA VAL A 6 -26.03 3.10 25.54
C VAL A 6 -25.18 2.78 24.31
N LYS A 7 -24.62 3.79 23.62
CA LYS A 7 -23.74 3.57 22.48
C LYS A 7 -22.42 2.91 22.90
N PHE A 8 -21.81 3.34 24.00
CA PHE A 8 -20.59 2.74 24.53
C PHE A 8 -20.79 1.28 24.92
N SER A 9 -21.90 0.93 25.57
CA SER A 9 -22.24 -0.48 25.85
C SER A 9 -22.28 -1.31 24.57
N LYS A 10 -22.97 -0.83 23.52
CA LYS A 10 -23.03 -1.55 22.24
C LYS A 10 -21.65 -1.74 21.58
N ILE A 11 -20.77 -0.74 21.71
CA ILE A 11 -19.40 -0.83 21.18
C ILE A 11 -18.61 -1.84 22.00
N GLN A 12 -18.72 -1.80 23.32
CA GLN A 12 -18.05 -2.72 24.22
C GLN A 12 -18.50 -4.17 24.01
N ASP A 13 -19.82 -4.41 23.95
CA ASP A 13 -20.40 -5.72 23.64
C ASP A 13 -19.91 -6.26 22.27
N PHE A 14 -19.69 -5.37 21.29
CA PHE A 14 -19.16 -5.76 19.98
C PHE A 14 -17.67 -6.13 20.02
N LEU A 15 -16.90 -5.46 20.89
CA LEU A 15 -15.46 -5.62 21.00
C LEU A 15 -15.05 -6.77 21.94
N GLU A 16 -15.89 -7.13 22.90
CA GLU A 16 -15.68 -8.24 23.82
C GLU A 16 -15.38 -9.56 23.08
N GLY A 17 -14.29 -10.21 23.48
CA GLY A 17 -13.84 -11.49 22.90
C GLY A 17 -13.09 -11.37 21.57
N ARG A 18 -12.79 -10.14 21.08
CA ARG A 18 -11.96 -9.94 19.88
C ARG A 18 -10.49 -9.69 20.29
N PRO A 19 -9.54 -10.58 19.98
CA PRO A 19 -8.15 -10.48 20.44
C PRO A 19 -7.44 -9.16 20.13
N ALA A 20 -7.77 -8.52 18.99
CA ALA A 20 -7.20 -7.23 18.60
C ALA A 20 -7.61 -6.08 19.52
N HIS A 21 -8.76 -6.19 20.19
CA HIS A 21 -9.26 -5.18 21.12
C HIS A 21 -8.47 -5.18 22.43
N ASP A 22 -8.28 -6.35 23.03
CA ASP A 22 -7.75 -6.49 24.38
C ASP A 22 -6.27 -6.04 24.52
N MET A 23 -5.57 -5.90 23.40
CA MET A 23 -4.15 -5.49 23.37
C MET A 23 -3.92 -4.03 22.95
N HIS A 24 -4.84 -3.42 22.18
CA HIS A 24 -4.56 -2.15 21.50
C HIS A 24 -5.63 -1.07 21.69
N VAL A 25 -6.78 -1.40 22.30
CA VAL A 25 -7.86 -0.44 22.51
C VAL A 25 -7.94 -0.07 23.99
N GLN A 26 -7.92 1.23 24.28
CA GLN A 26 -8.18 1.73 25.62
C GLN A 26 -9.63 1.42 26.04
N PRO A 27 -9.86 0.80 27.21
CA PRO A 27 -11.20 0.36 27.60
C PRO A 27 -12.16 1.51 27.94
N TYR A 28 -11.62 2.71 28.23
CA TYR A 28 -12.43 3.87 28.57
C TYR A 28 -12.80 4.69 27.33
N PHE A 29 -14.11 4.93 27.16
CA PHE A 29 -14.64 5.79 26.10
C PHE A 29 -14.90 7.20 26.60
N TYR A 30 -14.41 8.20 25.85
CA TYR A 30 -14.58 9.63 26.15
C TYR A 30 -15.72 10.22 25.32
N ALA A 31 -16.76 10.75 25.97
CA ALA A 31 -17.91 11.35 25.29
C ALA A 31 -17.67 12.84 25.04
N VAL A 32 -16.90 13.15 24.00
CA VAL A 32 -16.47 14.53 23.68
C VAL A 32 -17.55 15.32 22.94
N ASN A 33 -17.76 16.56 23.38
CA ASN A 33 -18.59 17.57 22.74
C ASN A 33 -17.72 18.64 22.03
N ASN A 34 -17.58 18.52 20.71
CA ASN A 34 -16.78 19.45 19.91
C ASN A 34 -17.31 20.91 19.87
N CYS A 35 -18.50 21.18 20.40
CA CYS A 35 -19.05 22.53 20.49
C CYS A 35 -18.76 23.22 21.83
N ASP A 36 -18.24 22.50 22.82
CA ASP A 36 -17.94 23.03 24.15
C ASP A 36 -16.42 23.08 24.38
N GLN A 37 -15.87 24.29 24.38
CA GLN A 37 -14.44 24.52 24.60
C GLN A 37 -13.99 24.18 26.03
N GLN A 38 -14.92 24.02 26.98
CA GLN A 38 -14.64 23.68 28.38
C GLN A 38 -15.04 22.25 28.75
N ASP A 39 -15.31 21.40 27.75
CA ASP A 39 -15.74 20.03 27.98
C ASP A 39 -14.75 19.27 28.89
N ALA A 40 -15.26 18.82 30.04
CA ALA A 40 -14.50 18.05 31.01
C ALA A 40 -13.98 16.72 30.44
N GLU A 41 -14.68 16.12 29.46
CA GLU A 41 -14.23 14.88 28.82
C GLU A 41 -13.03 15.12 27.90
N ILE A 42 -12.88 16.31 27.30
CA ILE A 42 -11.67 16.68 26.54
C ILE A 42 -10.46 16.75 27.49
N LYS A 43 -10.63 17.32 28.69
CA LYS A 43 -9.54 17.35 29.68
C LYS A 43 -9.12 15.95 30.08
N LYS A 44 -10.07 15.07 30.40
CA LYS A 44 -9.80 13.66 30.71
C LYS A 44 -9.10 12.93 29.56
N LEU A 45 -9.53 13.18 28.32
CA LEU A 45 -8.89 12.59 27.14
C LEU A 45 -7.43 13.06 27.01
N LYS A 46 -7.16 14.36 27.22
CA LYS A 46 -5.79 14.91 27.20
C LYS A 46 -4.91 14.29 28.30
N GLU A 47 -5.44 14.16 29.51
CA GLU A 47 -4.76 13.49 30.63
C GLU A 47 -4.47 12.03 30.29
N ALA A 48 -5.43 11.30 29.72
CA ALA A 48 -5.23 9.91 29.33
C ALA A 48 -4.17 9.75 28.22
N ILE A 49 -4.16 10.63 27.22
CA ILE A 49 -3.09 10.65 26.20
C ILE A 49 -1.74 10.88 26.87
N TRP A 50 -1.65 11.86 27.78
CA TRP A 50 -0.42 12.18 28.50
C TRP A 50 0.11 11.01 29.33
N GLU A 51 -0.75 10.36 30.12
CA GLU A 51 -0.38 9.20 30.92
C GLU A 51 -0.03 7.98 30.04
N THR A 52 -0.74 7.79 28.92
CA THR A 52 -0.40 6.73 27.95
C THR A 52 0.97 6.96 27.32
N SER A 53 1.31 8.19 26.95
CA SER A 53 2.62 8.54 26.41
C SER A 53 3.75 8.33 27.43
N LYS A 54 3.52 8.69 28.70
CA LYS A 54 4.47 8.46 29.79
C LYS A 54 4.68 7.00 30.14
N ALA A 55 3.65 6.18 29.96
CA ALA A 55 3.71 4.75 30.24
C ALA A 55 4.48 3.95 29.16
N GLN A 56 4.85 4.59 28.05
CA GLN A 56 5.62 3.92 27.01
C GLN A 56 6.99 3.50 27.55
N PRO A 57 7.50 2.30 27.22
CA PRO A 57 8.78 1.81 27.74
C PRO A 57 9.97 2.71 27.42
N TYR A 58 9.90 3.39 26.28
CA TYR A 58 10.94 4.31 25.79
C TYR A 58 10.84 5.72 26.40
N TRP A 59 9.84 5.99 27.24
CA TRP A 59 9.70 7.29 27.88
C TRP A 59 10.85 7.54 28.88
N GLY A 60 11.65 8.56 28.63
CA GLY A 60 12.81 8.89 29.46
C GLY A 60 14.11 8.18 29.05
N GLU A 61 14.11 7.42 27.95
CA GLU A 61 15.35 6.92 27.36
C GLU A 61 16.27 8.08 26.94
N GLU A 62 17.56 7.95 27.25
CA GLU A 62 18.56 8.94 26.86
C GLU A 62 18.83 8.87 25.36
N GLN A 63 18.75 10.02 24.69
CA GLN A 63 19.04 10.15 23.26
C GLN A 63 20.39 10.84 23.03
N PRO A 64 21.20 10.39 22.06
CA PRO A 64 22.45 11.07 21.74
C PRO A 64 22.19 12.51 21.32
N LEU A 65 22.75 13.48 22.04
CA LEU A 65 22.53 14.92 21.80
C LEU A 65 22.78 15.30 20.33
N ARG A 66 23.81 14.73 19.70
CA ARG A 66 24.13 14.95 18.28
C ARG A 66 23.00 14.54 17.32
N PHE A 67 22.24 13.49 17.63
CA PHE A 67 21.09 13.06 16.82
C PHE A 67 19.94 14.04 16.97
N VAL A 68 19.63 14.45 18.21
CA VAL A 68 18.59 15.46 18.49
C VAL A 68 18.90 16.79 17.79
N LEU A 69 20.17 17.21 17.78
CA LEU A 69 20.59 18.44 17.10
C LEU A 69 20.43 18.33 15.57
N LEU A 70 20.83 17.21 14.98
CA LEU A 70 20.66 16.99 13.54
C LEU A 70 19.17 16.87 13.15
N GLU A 71 18.36 16.12 13.90
CA GLU A 71 16.92 16.01 13.70
C GLU A 71 16.24 17.38 13.71
N ARG A 72 16.54 18.21 14.72
CA ARG A 72 16.03 19.58 14.80
C ARG A 72 16.43 20.39 13.57
N LYS A 73 17.70 20.29 13.14
CA LYS A 73 18.19 21.02 11.97
C LYS A 73 17.48 20.58 10.68
N LEU A 74 17.27 19.27 10.49
CA LEU A 74 16.53 18.74 9.34
C LEU A 74 15.06 19.18 9.36
N LYS A 75 14.44 19.26 10.54
CA LYS A 75 13.09 19.78 10.73
C LYS A 75 12.97 21.27 10.39
N GLU A 76 13.97 22.08 10.75
CA GLU A 76 14.03 23.49 10.34
C GLU A 76 14.20 23.61 8.80
N ILE A 77 14.99 22.72 8.18
CA ILE A 77 15.12 22.68 6.71
C ILE A 77 13.79 22.29 6.05
N SER A 78 13.01 21.38 6.67
CA SER A 78 11.75 20.85 6.11
C SER A 78 10.64 21.89 5.93
N GLU A 79 10.77 23.04 6.62
CA GLU A 79 9.91 24.22 6.44
C GLU A 79 10.06 24.83 5.04
N SER A 80 11.23 24.67 4.42
CA SER A 80 11.57 25.28 3.12
C SER A 80 11.81 24.28 1.99
N LYS A 81 12.22 23.05 2.32
CA LYS A 81 12.50 21.98 1.36
C LYS A 81 11.89 20.67 1.84
N LYS A 82 11.18 19.96 0.98
CA LYS A 82 10.51 18.70 1.34
C LYS A 82 11.41 17.49 1.25
N CYS A 83 12.50 17.61 0.49
CA CYS A 83 13.52 16.60 0.39
C CYS A 83 14.94 17.20 0.42
N LEU A 84 15.90 16.35 0.73
CA LEU A 84 17.32 16.68 0.70
C LEU A 84 18.08 15.49 0.13
N ASP A 85 19.20 15.78 -0.54
CA ASP A 85 20.10 14.72 -0.95
C ASP A 85 20.82 14.12 0.27
N LEU A 86 21.19 12.84 0.19
CA LEU A 86 21.93 12.19 1.28
C LEU A 86 23.23 12.93 1.59
N LYS A 87 23.88 13.50 0.57
CA LYS A 87 25.09 14.31 0.73
C LYS A 87 24.81 15.56 1.58
N GLY A 88 23.72 16.28 1.35
CA GLY A 88 23.33 17.43 2.16
C GLY A 88 23.06 17.03 3.60
N VAL A 89 22.44 15.88 3.86
CA VAL A 89 22.28 15.36 5.24
C VAL A 89 23.64 15.07 5.89
N ILE A 90 24.60 14.52 5.13
CA ILE A 90 25.95 14.28 5.61
C ILE A 90 26.66 15.58 5.99
N GLU A 91 26.56 16.60 5.13
CA GLU A 91 27.13 17.92 5.38
C GLU A 91 26.54 18.57 6.65
N GLU A 92 25.22 18.48 6.86
CA GLU A 92 24.58 18.94 8.10
C GLU A 92 25.01 18.12 9.32
N GLY A 93 25.15 16.80 9.19
CA GLY A 93 25.62 15.91 10.25
C GLY A 93 27.05 16.24 10.71
N HIS A 94 27.93 16.66 9.81
CA HIS A 94 29.30 17.05 10.14
C HIS A 94 29.37 18.21 11.14
N HIS A 95 28.42 19.15 11.10
CA HIS A 95 28.34 20.26 12.06
C HIS A 95 28.11 19.79 13.51
N TYR A 96 27.62 18.57 13.70
CA TYR A 96 27.33 17.96 15.01
C TYR A 96 28.24 16.77 15.33
N GLY A 97 29.35 16.61 14.61
CA GLY A 97 30.35 15.57 14.86
C GLY A 97 29.95 14.18 14.34
N LEU A 98 29.06 14.09 13.33
CA LEU A 98 28.70 12.83 12.65
C LEU A 98 29.52 12.66 11.37
N GLU A 99 30.84 12.47 11.52
CA GLU A 99 31.84 12.56 10.45
C GLU A 99 31.85 11.41 9.42
N SER A 100 30.95 10.44 9.54
CA SER A 100 30.94 9.30 8.63
C SER A 100 29.53 8.81 8.34
N LEU A 101 29.35 8.29 7.12
CA LEU A 101 28.10 7.66 6.69
C LEU A 101 27.66 6.53 7.65
N LYS A 102 28.59 5.80 8.25
CA LYS A 102 28.31 4.75 9.24
C LYS A 102 27.61 5.26 10.51
N MET A 103 27.78 6.54 10.85
CA MET A 103 27.09 7.18 11.98
C MET A 103 25.75 7.79 11.58
N ILE A 104 25.60 8.20 10.33
CA ILE A 104 24.39 8.86 9.82
C ILE A 104 23.32 7.85 9.39
N LEU A 105 23.70 6.70 8.83
CA LEU A 105 22.74 5.68 8.43
C LEU A 105 21.88 5.17 9.61
N PRO A 106 22.44 4.86 10.80
CA PRO A 106 21.62 4.52 11.96
C PRO A 106 20.66 5.62 12.39
N PHE A 107 21.07 6.89 12.30
CA PHE A 107 20.20 8.04 12.59
C PHE A 107 19.03 8.11 11.61
N LEU A 108 19.30 8.05 10.30
CA LEU A 108 18.25 8.09 9.27
C LEU A 108 17.28 6.92 9.38
N LYS A 109 17.80 5.72 9.68
CA LYS A 109 16.98 4.54 9.92
C LYS A 109 16.08 4.72 11.13
N PHE A 110 16.63 5.21 12.25
CA PHE A 110 15.87 5.48 13.47
C PHE A 110 14.75 6.51 13.21
N CYS A 111 15.05 7.64 12.58
CA CYS A 111 14.02 8.65 12.27
C CYS A 111 12.98 8.15 11.26
N THR A 112 13.36 7.25 10.33
CA THR A 112 12.42 6.59 9.42
C THR A 112 11.48 5.65 10.16
N GLU A 113 11.98 4.89 11.13
CA GLU A 113 11.17 4.01 11.98
C GLU A 113 10.19 4.79 12.88
N LEU A 114 10.56 6.00 13.30
CA LEU A 114 9.67 6.92 14.01
C LEU A 114 8.67 7.65 13.09
N GLY A 115 8.93 7.66 11.78
CA GLY A 115 8.11 8.40 10.81
C GLY A 115 8.32 9.91 10.82
N GLU A 116 9.44 10.40 11.36
CA GLU A 116 9.80 11.84 11.33
C GLU A 116 10.34 12.27 9.95
N LEU A 117 10.98 11.34 9.23
CA LEU A 117 11.44 11.50 7.85
C LEU A 117 11.32 10.15 7.13
N ILE A 118 11.59 10.09 5.82
CA ILE A 118 11.62 8.83 5.07
C ILE A 118 12.94 8.70 4.32
N PHE A 119 13.66 7.61 4.59
CA PHE A 119 14.89 7.24 3.92
C PHE A 119 14.91 5.74 3.60
N PHE A 120 15.42 5.38 2.41
CA PHE A 120 15.60 4.01 1.99
C PHE A 120 17.07 3.74 1.66
N ASP A 121 17.69 2.79 2.36
CA ASP A 121 19.08 2.39 2.12
C ASP A 121 19.19 1.41 0.94
N GLU A 122 18.61 1.77 -0.22
CA GLU A 122 18.50 0.94 -1.43
C GLU A 122 19.12 1.67 -2.61
N SER A 123 19.95 0.99 -3.43
CA SER A 123 20.78 1.61 -4.48
C SER A 123 20.06 2.60 -5.40
N ASP A 124 18.79 2.35 -5.69
CA ASP A 124 18.02 3.09 -6.69
C ASP A 124 17.38 4.36 -6.11
N ILE A 125 17.32 4.51 -4.79
CA ILE A 125 16.63 5.62 -4.09
C ILE A 125 17.42 6.17 -2.88
N ARG A 126 18.64 5.66 -2.65
CA ARG A 126 19.49 6.00 -1.51
C ARG A 126 19.84 7.49 -1.42
N ASP A 127 19.91 8.16 -2.56
CA ASP A 127 20.38 9.54 -2.61
C ASP A 127 19.31 10.54 -2.18
N LEU A 128 18.07 10.13 -1.96
CA LEU A 128 16.96 11.01 -1.57
C LEU A 128 16.50 10.76 -0.14
N VAL A 129 16.52 11.81 0.69
CA VAL A 129 15.94 11.84 2.03
C VAL A 129 14.71 12.73 2.02
N ILE A 130 13.54 12.17 2.32
CA ILE A 130 12.29 12.92 2.40
C ILE A 130 12.17 13.48 3.82
N LEU A 131 12.25 14.80 3.97
CA LEU A 131 12.20 15.49 5.26
C LEU A 131 10.77 15.73 5.76
N ASP A 132 9.79 15.68 4.85
CA ASP A 132 8.37 15.88 5.15
C ASP A 132 7.55 14.67 4.67
N PRO A 133 7.28 13.69 5.57
CA PRO A 133 6.46 12.52 5.24
C PRO A 133 5.04 12.87 4.77
N GLN A 134 4.45 13.96 5.27
CA GLN A 134 3.11 14.38 4.87
C GLN A 134 3.11 14.86 3.41
N TRP A 135 4.14 15.61 3.00
CA TRP A 135 4.31 16.00 1.60
C TRP A 135 4.38 14.79 0.65
N LEU A 136 5.08 13.72 1.04
CA LEU A 136 5.12 12.48 0.25
C LEU A 136 3.73 11.83 0.16
N ILE A 137 3.00 11.77 1.28
CA ILE A 137 1.64 11.23 1.31
C ILE A 137 0.72 12.05 0.39
N ASP A 138 0.80 13.37 0.44
CA ASP A 138 0.00 14.26 -0.39
C ASP A 138 0.33 14.10 -1.88
N ALA A 139 1.62 13.91 -2.21
CA ALA A 139 2.08 13.63 -3.56
C ALA A 139 1.53 12.30 -4.10
N PHE A 140 1.50 11.25 -3.27
CA PHE A 140 0.94 9.96 -3.66
C PHE A 140 -0.58 10.04 -3.77
N ALA A 141 -1.22 10.70 -2.81
CA ALA A 141 -2.66 10.93 -2.80
C ALA A 141 -3.10 11.70 -4.05
N SER A 142 -2.31 12.68 -4.53
CA SER A 142 -2.64 13.44 -5.73
C SER A 142 -2.62 12.60 -7.01
N LEU A 143 -1.94 11.45 -7.03
CA LEU A 143 -1.90 10.54 -8.18
C LEU A 143 -2.98 9.46 -8.14
N ILE A 144 -3.36 9.02 -6.93
CA ILE A 144 -4.28 7.89 -6.76
C ILE A 144 -5.70 8.32 -6.40
N THR A 145 -5.95 9.62 -6.19
CA THR A 145 -7.29 10.15 -5.93
C THR A 145 -7.94 10.57 -7.24
N VAL A 146 -9.12 10.03 -7.55
CA VAL A 146 -9.82 10.25 -8.84
C VAL A 146 -10.27 11.71 -9.06
N GLU A 147 -10.30 12.15 -10.31
CA GLU A 147 -10.66 13.50 -10.81
C GLU A 147 -11.91 14.15 -10.16
N LYS A 148 -12.92 13.38 -9.76
CA LYS A 148 -14.11 13.94 -9.06
C LYS A 148 -13.76 14.68 -7.76
N TYR A 149 -12.56 14.46 -7.23
CA TYR A 149 -11.99 15.17 -6.08
C TYR A 149 -11.04 16.31 -6.49
N HIS A 150 -10.62 16.39 -7.75
CA HIS A 150 -9.81 17.46 -8.33
C HIS A 150 -10.71 18.53 -8.97
N LYS A 151 -11.32 19.38 -8.13
CA LYS A 151 -12.02 20.57 -8.63
C LYS A 151 -11.02 21.51 -9.29
N GLY A 152 -10.99 21.56 -10.62
CA GLY A 152 -10.13 22.48 -11.40
C GLY A 152 -9.04 21.81 -12.25
N SER A 153 -9.15 20.51 -12.55
CA SER A 153 -8.25 19.81 -13.49
C SER A 153 -8.18 20.50 -14.85
N ASN A 154 -6.99 20.51 -15.47
CA ASN A 154 -6.80 21.03 -16.82
C ASN A 154 -7.70 20.25 -17.80
N PRO A 155 -8.47 20.92 -18.69
CA PRO A 155 -9.29 20.27 -19.71
C PRO A 155 -8.56 19.20 -20.54
N ASP A 156 -7.24 19.36 -20.73
CA ASP A 156 -6.38 18.44 -21.47
C ASP A 156 -6.11 17.12 -20.72
N ASP A 157 -6.27 17.12 -19.38
CA ASP A 157 -5.98 15.96 -18.54
C ASP A 157 -7.17 15.01 -18.40
N ARG A 158 -8.37 15.45 -18.79
CA ARG A 158 -9.62 14.68 -18.64
C ARG A 158 -9.52 13.27 -19.23
N GLY A 159 -8.83 13.13 -20.36
CA GLY A 159 -8.61 11.84 -21.00
C GLY A 159 -7.77 10.89 -20.14
N TYR A 160 -6.71 11.41 -19.51
CA TYR A 160 -5.84 10.61 -18.65
C TYR A 160 -6.50 10.29 -17.32
N TRP A 161 -7.25 11.23 -16.74
CA TRP A 161 -8.05 10.99 -15.54
C TRP A 161 -9.12 9.93 -15.77
N LYS A 162 -9.83 9.98 -16.90
CA LYS A 162 -10.78 8.95 -17.29
C LYS A 162 -10.10 7.59 -17.46
N MET A 163 -8.90 7.55 -18.03
CA MET A 163 -8.14 6.32 -18.15
C MET A 163 -7.73 5.73 -16.79
N LEU A 164 -7.35 6.57 -15.83
CA LEU A 164 -7.09 6.15 -14.45
C LEU A 164 -8.37 5.61 -13.78
N ASP A 165 -9.48 6.32 -13.88
CA ASP A 165 -10.76 5.94 -13.25
C ASP A 165 -11.41 4.68 -13.87
N ASP A 166 -11.30 4.51 -15.18
CA ASP A 166 -11.94 3.39 -15.89
C ASP A 166 -11.05 2.14 -15.97
N LYS A 167 -9.72 2.30 -15.98
CA LYS A 167 -8.78 1.18 -16.20
C LYS A 167 -7.72 1.02 -15.12
N GLY A 168 -7.64 1.94 -14.16
CA GLY A 168 -6.54 1.98 -13.19
C GLY A 168 -5.18 2.27 -13.82
N VAL A 169 -5.15 2.89 -15.00
CA VAL A 169 -3.90 3.17 -15.73
C VAL A 169 -3.53 4.64 -15.58
N LEU A 170 -2.43 4.88 -14.87
CA LEU A 170 -1.80 6.19 -14.69
C LEU A 170 -0.79 6.43 -15.80
N ASP A 171 -1.04 7.45 -16.62
CA ASP A 171 -0.11 7.90 -17.67
C ASP A 171 0.92 8.88 -17.10
N GLU A 172 2.18 8.77 -17.51
CA GLU A 172 3.23 9.71 -17.11
C GLU A 172 2.86 11.17 -17.39
N ARG A 173 2.12 11.46 -18.47
CA ARG A 173 1.68 12.82 -18.79
C ARG A 173 0.74 13.40 -17.73
N LEU A 174 -0.07 12.55 -17.09
CA LEU A 174 -0.91 12.99 -15.99
C LEU A 174 -0.07 13.33 -14.76
N ILE A 175 0.95 12.52 -14.46
CA ILE A 175 1.90 12.79 -13.37
C ILE A 175 2.58 14.14 -13.59
N ASP A 176 3.12 14.34 -14.79
CA ASP A 176 3.79 15.60 -15.18
C ASP A 176 2.85 16.80 -15.02
N SER A 177 1.55 16.66 -15.36
CA SER A 177 0.57 17.74 -15.21
C SER A 177 0.21 18.01 -13.75
N VAL A 178 -0.07 16.96 -12.97
CA VAL A 178 -0.48 17.06 -11.56
C VAL A 178 0.64 17.63 -10.70
N TRP A 179 1.87 17.20 -10.93
CA TRP A 179 3.05 17.63 -10.16
C TRP A 179 3.72 18.91 -10.68
N LYS A 180 3.28 19.44 -11.84
CA LYS A 180 3.91 20.59 -12.54
C LYS A 180 4.19 21.82 -11.68
N LYS A 181 3.34 22.09 -10.68
CA LYS A 181 3.43 23.30 -9.84
C LYS A 181 4.43 23.16 -8.69
N ASP A 182 4.77 21.94 -8.32
CA ASP A 182 5.74 21.65 -7.27
C ASP A 182 7.07 21.26 -7.92
N LYS A 183 8.06 22.12 -7.76
CA LYS A 183 9.37 21.93 -8.35
C LYS A 183 10.08 20.71 -7.75
N GLU A 184 9.94 20.46 -6.45
CA GLU A 184 10.58 19.32 -5.80
C GLU A 184 9.98 18.00 -6.25
N LEU A 185 8.65 17.95 -6.51
CA LEU A 185 8.01 16.77 -7.12
C LEU A 185 8.50 16.54 -8.54
N THR A 186 8.63 17.61 -9.33
CA THR A 186 9.08 17.52 -10.72
C THR A 186 10.54 17.07 -10.80
N ASP A 187 11.43 17.67 -9.99
CA ASP A 187 12.86 17.38 -9.96
C ASP A 187 13.15 15.95 -9.46
N ASN A 188 12.31 15.42 -8.56
CA ASN A 188 12.48 14.09 -7.97
C ASN A 188 11.51 13.02 -8.50
N LYS A 189 10.82 13.27 -9.62
CA LYS A 189 9.74 12.42 -10.13
C LYS A 189 10.10 10.93 -10.17
N GLU A 190 11.24 10.57 -10.77
CA GLU A 190 11.64 9.16 -10.91
C GLU A 190 11.88 8.48 -9.56
N ASN A 191 12.54 9.17 -8.62
CA ASN A 191 12.77 8.66 -7.27
C ASN A 191 11.45 8.47 -6.51
N LEU A 192 10.53 9.43 -6.60
CA LEU A 192 9.21 9.36 -5.96
C LEU A 192 8.37 8.21 -6.53
N LEU A 193 8.40 8.00 -7.85
CA LEU A 193 7.72 6.86 -8.48
C LEU A 193 8.37 5.53 -8.10
N ARG A 194 9.69 5.49 -7.92
CA ARG A 194 10.38 4.31 -7.40
C ARG A 194 9.98 4.02 -5.96
N ILE A 195 9.78 5.04 -5.12
CA ILE A 195 9.23 4.90 -3.77
C ILE A 195 7.77 4.40 -3.82
N CYS A 196 6.92 4.91 -4.71
CA CYS A 196 5.55 4.38 -4.92
C CYS A 196 5.57 2.87 -5.23
N GLN A 197 6.48 2.45 -6.12
CA GLN A 197 6.68 1.04 -6.45
C GLN A 197 7.16 0.26 -5.22
N ARG A 198 8.10 0.80 -4.45
CA ARG A 198 8.61 0.17 -3.23
C ARG A 198 7.53 -0.06 -2.17
N PHE A 199 6.50 0.80 -2.14
CA PHE A 199 5.31 0.65 -1.30
C PHE A 199 4.22 -0.26 -1.90
N ASP A 200 4.48 -0.87 -3.06
CA ASP A 200 3.56 -1.74 -3.78
C ASP A 200 2.24 -1.03 -4.15
N LEU A 201 2.27 0.30 -4.35
CA LEU A 201 1.08 1.10 -4.71
C LEU A 201 0.79 1.08 -6.21
N LEU A 202 1.83 0.93 -7.02
CA LEU A 202 1.75 0.88 -8.46
C LEU A 202 2.83 -0.02 -9.07
N VAL A 203 2.64 -0.37 -10.33
CA VAL A 203 3.58 -1.17 -11.14
C VAL A 203 3.65 -0.63 -12.56
N GLU A 204 4.87 -0.52 -13.09
CA GLU A 204 5.08 -0.09 -14.47
C GLU A 204 4.54 -1.14 -15.45
N LEU A 205 3.76 -0.68 -16.43
CA LEU A 205 3.20 -1.53 -17.48
C LEU A 205 4.21 -1.69 -18.62
N PRO A 206 4.26 -2.86 -19.27
CA PRO A 206 5.11 -3.07 -20.45
C PRO A 206 4.80 -2.03 -21.53
N MET A 207 5.84 -1.47 -22.16
CA MET A 207 5.65 -0.52 -23.26
C MET A 207 4.88 -1.16 -24.41
N GLY A 208 3.78 -0.51 -24.82
CA GLY A 208 3.06 -0.86 -26.03
C GLY A 208 3.90 -0.54 -27.27
N ARG A 209 3.74 -1.33 -28.35
CA ARG A 209 4.47 -1.13 -29.62
C ARG A 209 4.14 0.20 -30.33
N ASP A 210 3.07 0.87 -29.89
CA ASP A 210 2.46 2.03 -30.56
C ASP A 210 2.42 3.30 -29.68
N ASP A 211 2.94 3.24 -28.45
CA ASP A 211 2.95 4.38 -27.53
C ASP A 211 4.26 5.18 -27.61
N GLN A 212 4.14 6.50 -27.51
CA GLN A 212 5.19 7.52 -27.69
C GLN A 212 6.30 7.53 -26.62
N GLN A 213 6.93 6.38 -26.31
CA GLN A 213 8.01 6.22 -25.31
C GLN A 213 7.67 6.65 -23.86
N ARG A 214 6.41 6.93 -23.54
CA ARG A 214 5.98 7.38 -22.21
C ARG A 214 5.54 6.22 -21.34
N LYS A 215 5.97 6.24 -20.07
CA LYS A 215 5.65 5.18 -19.11
C LYS A 215 4.17 5.21 -18.72
N LYS A 216 3.62 4.04 -18.45
CA LYS A 216 2.28 3.87 -17.89
C LYS A 216 2.39 2.96 -16.68
N TYR A 217 1.54 3.21 -15.68
CA TYR A 217 1.53 2.45 -14.45
C TYR A 217 0.12 1.93 -14.17
N LEU A 218 0.03 0.71 -13.67
CA LEU A 218 -1.21 0.21 -13.07
C LEU A 218 -1.25 0.62 -11.60
N VAL A 219 -2.40 1.16 -11.18
CA VAL A 219 -2.71 1.56 -9.80
C VAL A 219 -3.91 0.75 -9.34
N PRO A 220 -3.74 -0.41 -8.66
CA PRO A 220 -4.87 -1.29 -8.38
C PRO A 220 -5.91 -0.73 -7.42
N CYS A 221 -5.54 0.20 -6.53
CA CYS A 221 -6.46 0.74 -5.52
C CYS A 221 -7.54 1.68 -6.08
N VAL A 222 -7.40 2.17 -7.31
CA VAL A 222 -8.40 3.00 -7.98
C VAL A 222 -9.37 2.20 -8.83
N LEU A 223 -9.11 0.91 -9.02
CA LEU A 223 -9.95 0.05 -9.84
C LEU A 223 -11.36 -0.02 -9.23
N LYS A 224 -12.36 -0.17 -10.10
CA LYS A 224 -13.75 -0.37 -9.68
C LYS A 224 -14.02 -1.86 -9.51
N SER A 225 -15.00 -2.20 -8.69
CA SER A 225 -15.52 -3.57 -8.62
C SER A 225 -16.17 -3.95 -9.94
N HIS A 226 -16.05 -5.22 -10.36
CA HIS A 226 -16.78 -5.66 -11.54
C HIS A 226 -18.28 -5.60 -11.28
N PRO A 227 -19.09 -5.08 -12.21
CA PRO A 227 -20.55 -5.01 -12.06
C PRO A 227 -21.23 -6.39 -11.98
N ASN A 228 -20.52 -7.46 -12.34
CA ASN A 228 -20.97 -8.84 -12.26
C ASN A 228 -19.82 -9.79 -11.84
N PRO A 229 -19.64 -10.07 -10.55
CA PRO A 229 -18.57 -10.95 -10.08
C PRO A 229 -18.70 -12.41 -10.60
N GLU A 230 -19.92 -12.87 -10.89
CA GLU A 230 -20.12 -14.23 -11.42
C GLU A 230 -19.57 -14.39 -12.84
N SER A 231 -19.37 -13.29 -13.58
CA SER A 231 -18.71 -13.36 -14.88
C SER A 231 -17.19 -13.49 -14.82
N TYR A 232 -16.54 -13.31 -13.67
CA TYR A 232 -15.11 -13.60 -13.51
C TYR A 232 -14.79 -15.06 -13.88
N LEU A 233 -15.73 -15.97 -13.61
CA LEU A 233 -15.63 -17.41 -13.88
C LEU A 233 -15.94 -17.79 -15.33
N LYS A 234 -16.43 -16.83 -16.14
CA LYS A 234 -16.60 -17.06 -17.59
C LYS A 234 -15.22 -16.98 -18.21
N ILE A 235 -14.65 -18.17 -18.45
CA ILE A 235 -13.38 -18.42 -19.13
C ILE A 235 -13.13 -17.29 -20.16
N PRO A 236 -12.01 -16.54 -20.08
CA PRO A 236 -11.67 -15.59 -21.12
C PRO A 236 -11.60 -16.37 -22.44
N VAL A 237 -12.57 -16.10 -23.32
CA VAL A 237 -12.64 -16.74 -24.64
C VAL A 237 -11.47 -16.19 -25.44
N CYS A 238 -10.37 -16.93 -25.52
CA CYS A 238 -9.36 -16.70 -26.55
C CYS A 238 -10.00 -17.09 -27.89
N PRO A 239 -10.32 -16.13 -28.78
CA PRO A 239 -11.11 -16.43 -29.98
C PRO A 239 -10.36 -17.30 -31.01
N GLN A 240 -9.07 -17.55 -30.79
CA GLN A 240 -8.16 -18.11 -31.79
C GLN A 240 -7.76 -19.57 -31.52
N GLU A 241 -8.04 -20.12 -30.34
CA GLU A 241 -7.58 -21.46 -29.96
C GLU A 241 -8.70 -22.19 -29.19
N GLY A 242 -9.17 -23.32 -29.74
CA GLY A 242 -10.38 -24.03 -29.31
C GLY A 242 -10.28 -24.67 -27.93
N TYR A 243 -10.38 -23.88 -26.87
CA TYR A 243 -10.38 -24.33 -25.47
C TYR A 243 -11.80 -24.43 -24.92
N SER A 244 -12.16 -25.57 -24.32
CA SER A 244 -13.57 -25.88 -23.99
C SER A 244 -13.89 -26.14 -22.51
N LYS A 245 -12.93 -26.08 -21.56
CA LYS A 245 -13.19 -26.16 -20.10
C LYS A 245 -11.87 -25.96 -19.34
N LEU A 246 -11.83 -25.03 -18.38
CA LEU A 246 -10.69 -24.84 -17.48
C LEU A 246 -10.56 -26.08 -16.57
N GLN A 247 -9.42 -26.78 -16.63
CA GLN A 247 -9.08 -27.78 -15.62
C GLN A 247 -8.58 -27.04 -14.39
N LYS A 248 -9.42 -26.96 -13.35
CA LYS A 248 -9.15 -26.17 -12.14
C LYS A 248 -8.57 -27.05 -11.04
N ILE A 249 -7.54 -26.55 -10.37
CA ILE A 249 -7.23 -27.00 -9.02
C ILE A 249 -8.37 -26.49 -8.11
N PRO A 250 -8.80 -27.27 -7.10
CA PRO A 250 -9.73 -26.76 -6.09
C PRO A 250 -9.27 -25.38 -5.58
N PRO A 251 -10.19 -24.41 -5.47
CA PRO A 251 -9.83 -23.08 -5.01
C PRO A 251 -9.23 -23.17 -3.61
N LEU A 252 -8.16 -22.39 -3.42
CA LEU A 252 -7.49 -22.21 -2.14
C LEU A 252 -7.99 -20.92 -1.51
N TYR A 253 -8.31 -20.98 -0.22
CA TYR A 253 -8.78 -19.83 0.53
C TYR A 253 -7.71 -19.39 1.52
N LEU A 254 -7.31 -18.13 1.43
CA LEU A 254 -6.50 -17.46 2.45
C LEU A 254 -7.46 -16.73 3.38
N MET A 255 -7.51 -17.18 4.63
CA MET A 255 -8.45 -16.68 5.63
C MET A 255 -7.66 -15.91 6.69
N PHE A 256 -7.91 -14.61 6.81
CA PHE A 256 -7.26 -13.73 7.77
C PHE A 256 -7.96 -13.77 9.13
N ASP A 257 -7.18 -13.83 10.20
CA ASP A 257 -7.69 -13.97 11.56
C ASP A 257 -8.63 -12.80 11.93
N GLY A 258 -9.75 -13.14 12.59
CA GLY A 258 -10.75 -12.16 13.01
C GLY A 258 -11.58 -11.54 11.88
N GLY A 259 -11.49 -12.07 10.65
CA GLY A 259 -12.22 -11.56 9.48
C GLY A 259 -11.73 -10.18 9.02
N PHE A 260 -10.55 -9.76 9.47
CA PHE A 260 -9.95 -8.48 9.15
C PHE A 260 -8.91 -8.62 8.04
N CYS A 261 -9.06 -7.87 6.96
CA CYS A 261 -8.03 -7.73 5.93
C CYS A 261 -7.70 -6.24 5.74
N PRO A 262 -6.42 -5.84 5.84
CA PRO A 262 -6.02 -4.47 5.56
C PRO A 262 -6.45 -4.05 4.14
N PRO A 263 -7.12 -2.89 3.96
CA PRO A 263 -7.70 -2.50 2.66
C PRO A 263 -6.72 -2.48 1.48
N GLY A 264 -5.44 -2.22 1.74
CA GLY A 264 -4.40 -2.19 0.72
C GLY A 264 -3.75 -3.55 0.41
N LEU A 265 -3.99 -4.60 1.22
CA LEU A 265 -3.24 -5.85 1.11
C LEU A 265 -3.49 -6.56 -0.22
N PHE A 266 -4.75 -6.62 -0.65
CA PHE A 266 -5.12 -7.20 -1.94
C PHE A 266 -4.46 -6.46 -3.11
N HIS A 267 -4.55 -5.13 -3.13
CA HIS A 267 -3.98 -4.29 -4.18
C HIS A 267 -2.46 -4.46 -4.29
N ARG A 268 -1.76 -4.54 -3.15
CA ARG A 268 -0.31 -4.80 -3.12
C ARG A 268 0.03 -6.19 -3.66
N LEU A 269 -0.76 -7.21 -3.31
CA LEU A 269 -0.57 -8.56 -3.84
C LEU A 269 -0.79 -8.60 -5.36
N VAL A 270 -1.78 -7.86 -5.87
CA VAL A 270 -1.99 -7.67 -7.31
C VAL A 270 -0.77 -7.02 -7.97
N VAL A 271 -0.19 -5.98 -7.37
CA VAL A 271 1.06 -5.36 -7.83
C VAL A 271 2.20 -6.36 -7.90
N CYS A 272 2.40 -7.18 -6.86
CA CYS A 272 3.44 -8.23 -6.85
C CYS A 272 3.25 -9.24 -8.00
N CYS A 273 2.02 -9.73 -8.16
CA CYS A 273 1.68 -10.66 -9.24
C CYS A 273 1.92 -10.05 -10.63
N TYR A 274 1.62 -8.76 -10.81
CA TYR A 274 1.87 -8.03 -12.05
C TYR A 274 3.37 -7.89 -12.39
N ARG A 275 4.25 -7.80 -11.39
CA ARG A 275 5.70 -7.78 -11.62
C ARG A 275 6.22 -9.14 -12.05
N LYS A 276 5.61 -10.21 -11.55
CA LYS A 276 6.04 -11.59 -11.82
C LYS A 276 5.46 -12.14 -13.12
N TRP A 277 4.20 -11.82 -13.41
CA TRP A 277 3.43 -12.40 -14.50
C TRP A 277 2.78 -11.32 -15.36
N SER A 278 2.55 -11.64 -16.63
CA SER A 278 1.76 -10.77 -17.51
C SER A 278 0.28 -10.86 -17.14
N SER A 279 -0.46 -9.76 -17.25
CA SER A 279 -1.92 -9.79 -17.18
C SER A 279 -2.48 -10.82 -18.14
N HIS A 280 -3.55 -11.50 -17.72
CA HIS A 280 -4.45 -12.08 -18.69
C HIS A 280 -5.14 -10.95 -19.46
N ASP A 281 -5.73 -11.21 -20.62
CA ASP A 281 -6.35 -10.23 -21.53
C ASP A 281 -7.49 -9.36 -20.90
N GLN A 282 -7.74 -9.51 -19.60
CA GLN A 282 -8.64 -8.68 -18.80
C GLN A 282 -7.83 -7.84 -17.79
N ASN A 283 -8.16 -6.55 -17.73
CA ASN A 283 -7.66 -5.70 -16.65
C ASN A 283 -8.17 -6.20 -15.29
N PRO A 284 -7.37 -6.05 -14.22
CA PRO A 284 -7.83 -6.32 -12.87
C PRO A 284 -8.98 -5.37 -12.49
N TYR A 285 -9.71 -5.78 -11.46
CA TYR A 285 -10.72 -5.03 -10.72
C TYR A 285 -10.25 -4.87 -9.28
N CYS A 286 -10.93 -4.07 -8.46
CA CYS A 286 -10.50 -3.86 -7.07
C CYS A 286 -10.51 -5.13 -6.21
N ASP A 287 -11.33 -6.11 -6.60
CA ASP A 287 -11.60 -7.35 -5.88
C ASP A 287 -11.23 -8.59 -6.70
N TYR A 288 -10.66 -8.43 -7.90
CA TYR A 288 -10.34 -9.54 -8.79
C TYR A 288 -9.14 -9.24 -9.69
N ALA A 289 -8.26 -10.22 -9.89
CA ALA A 289 -7.20 -10.14 -10.89
C ALA A 289 -6.93 -11.52 -11.51
N CYS A 290 -6.58 -11.53 -12.79
CA CYS A 290 -6.23 -12.74 -13.53
C CYS A 290 -4.88 -12.56 -14.25
N PHE A 291 -3.98 -13.54 -14.09
CA PHE A 291 -2.62 -13.49 -14.58
C PHE A 291 -2.30 -14.69 -15.47
N LYS A 292 -1.52 -14.47 -16.53
CA LYS A 292 -0.94 -15.53 -17.36
C LYS A 292 0.37 -15.97 -16.72
N VAL A 293 0.37 -17.13 -16.09
CA VAL A 293 1.53 -17.71 -15.38
C VAL A 293 2.49 -18.34 -16.37
N ASP A 294 1.98 -19.18 -17.27
CA ASP A 294 2.77 -19.86 -18.30
C ASP A 294 1.99 -19.89 -19.62
N ARG A 295 2.62 -19.40 -20.69
CA ARG A 295 2.03 -19.32 -22.03
C ARG A 295 2.02 -20.66 -22.75
N SER A 296 2.97 -21.55 -22.45
CA SER A 296 3.10 -22.86 -23.10
C SER A 296 2.01 -23.84 -22.64
N THR A 297 1.68 -23.78 -21.35
CA THR A 297 0.64 -24.59 -20.70
C THR A 297 -0.69 -23.86 -20.60
N HIS A 298 -0.74 -22.58 -20.98
CA HIS A 298 -1.90 -21.70 -20.77
C HIS A 298 -2.40 -21.73 -19.31
N THR A 299 -1.46 -21.77 -18.36
CA THR A 299 -1.74 -21.74 -16.94
C THR A 299 -2.06 -20.31 -16.51
N ILE A 300 -3.15 -20.16 -15.78
CA ILE A 300 -3.64 -18.89 -15.25
C ILE A 300 -3.70 -18.92 -13.72
N LEU A 301 -3.53 -17.75 -13.12
CA LEU A 301 -3.82 -17.49 -11.72
C LEU A 301 -5.00 -16.53 -11.64
N GLU A 302 -6.07 -16.93 -10.99
CA GLU A 302 -7.15 -16.05 -10.55
C GLU A 302 -6.99 -15.75 -9.07
N LEU A 303 -7.08 -14.47 -8.73
CA LEU A 303 -7.03 -13.96 -7.36
C LEU A 303 -8.28 -13.12 -7.13
N SER A 304 -9.08 -13.47 -6.12
CA SER A 304 -10.30 -12.74 -5.76
C SER A 304 -10.32 -12.34 -4.29
N ASN A 305 -10.73 -11.12 -3.97
CA ASN A 305 -11.09 -10.71 -2.62
C ASN A 305 -12.58 -10.98 -2.41
N LYS A 306 -12.92 -11.96 -1.56
CA LYS A 306 -14.31 -12.32 -1.27
C LYS A 306 -14.96 -11.44 -0.20
N GLY A 307 -14.21 -10.51 0.39
CA GLY A 307 -14.64 -9.78 1.58
C GLY A 307 -14.41 -10.58 2.87
N GLU A 308 -14.73 -9.97 4.00
CA GLU A 308 -14.67 -10.59 5.34
C GLU A 308 -13.32 -11.26 5.68
N GLY A 309 -12.22 -10.75 5.13
CA GLY A 309 -10.90 -11.31 5.37
C GLY A 309 -10.62 -12.61 4.61
N ILE A 310 -11.24 -12.83 3.45
CA ILE A 310 -11.02 -14.04 2.65
C ILE A 310 -10.53 -13.67 1.25
N PHE A 311 -9.35 -14.18 0.88
CA PHE A 311 -8.90 -14.20 -0.51
C PHE A 311 -9.06 -15.60 -1.09
N GLN A 312 -9.59 -15.70 -2.30
CA GLN A 312 -9.67 -16.93 -3.07
C GLN A 312 -8.59 -16.94 -4.15
N LEU A 313 -7.85 -18.03 -4.22
CA LEU A 313 -6.87 -18.31 -5.26
C LEU A 313 -7.28 -19.53 -6.06
N MET A 314 -7.15 -19.43 -7.37
CA MET A 314 -7.35 -20.57 -8.26
C MET A 314 -6.27 -20.58 -9.32
N VAL A 315 -5.60 -21.72 -9.45
CA VAL A 315 -4.65 -21.99 -10.52
C VAL A 315 -5.27 -23.04 -11.43
N GLY A 316 -5.22 -22.81 -12.73
CA GLY A 316 -5.78 -23.74 -13.70
C GLY A 316 -5.25 -23.51 -15.11
N SER A 317 -5.42 -24.53 -15.95
CA SER A 317 -4.94 -24.53 -17.33
C SER A 317 -6.12 -24.46 -18.28
N LEU A 318 -6.00 -23.57 -19.26
CA LEU A 318 -6.97 -23.48 -20.36
C LEU A 318 -6.75 -24.60 -21.39
N LYS A 319 -5.61 -25.31 -21.35
CA LYS A 319 -5.27 -26.38 -22.28
C LYS A 319 -5.94 -27.71 -21.86
N THR A 320 -6.59 -28.37 -22.81
CA THR A 320 -7.27 -29.66 -22.55
C THR A 320 -6.27 -30.78 -22.29
N GLY A 321 -6.47 -31.55 -21.22
CA GLY A 321 -5.65 -32.72 -20.87
C GLY A 321 -4.35 -32.41 -20.13
N PHE A 322 -4.18 -31.17 -19.66
CA PHE A 322 -3.04 -30.77 -18.83
C PHE A 322 -3.48 -30.64 -17.37
N ASN A 323 -3.10 -31.61 -16.54
CA ASN A 323 -3.30 -31.52 -15.10
C ASN A 323 -2.26 -30.56 -14.50
N ASP A 324 -2.65 -29.32 -14.20
CA ASP A 324 -1.77 -28.37 -13.50
C ASP A 324 -1.30 -28.91 -12.14
N LEU A 325 -2.08 -29.79 -11.50
CA LEU A 325 -1.73 -30.51 -10.26
C LEU A 325 -0.55 -31.48 -10.42
N GLU A 326 -0.32 -32.01 -11.63
CA GLU A 326 0.83 -32.87 -11.94
C GLU A 326 2.07 -32.05 -12.33
N SER A 327 1.90 -30.76 -12.58
CA SER A 327 2.98 -29.84 -12.91
C SER A 327 3.45 -29.07 -11.68
N ASP A 328 4.76 -28.84 -11.57
CA ASP A 328 5.35 -28.03 -10.48
C ASP A 328 4.86 -26.56 -10.51
N THR A 329 4.21 -26.12 -11.59
CA THR A 329 3.77 -24.74 -11.81
C THR A 329 2.81 -24.25 -10.74
N ALA A 330 1.81 -25.06 -10.37
CA ALA A 330 0.84 -24.66 -9.34
C ALA A 330 1.51 -24.48 -7.97
N PHE A 331 2.41 -25.40 -7.61
CA PHE A 331 3.18 -25.30 -6.38
C PHE A 331 4.10 -24.07 -6.36
N GLN A 332 4.72 -23.74 -7.49
CA GLN A 332 5.54 -22.54 -7.65
C GLN A 332 4.71 -21.25 -7.51
N VAL A 333 3.51 -21.20 -8.11
CA VAL A 333 2.58 -20.07 -7.97
C VAL A 333 2.21 -19.87 -6.51
N LEU A 334 1.80 -20.93 -5.81
CA LEU A 334 1.41 -20.86 -4.40
C LEU A 334 2.57 -20.47 -3.50
N THR A 335 3.76 -21.01 -3.76
CA THR A 335 4.98 -20.64 -3.04
C THR A 335 5.30 -19.17 -3.21
N TYR A 336 5.18 -18.64 -4.43
CA TYR A 336 5.41 -17.22 -4.70
C TYR A 336 4.39 -16.32 -3.99
N ILE A 337 3.09 -16.64 -4.09
CA ILE A 337 2.04 -15.88 -3.40
C ILE A 337 2.28 -15.87 -1.90
N LYS A 338 2.62 -17.03 -1.31
CA LYS A 338 2.88 -17.14 0.12
C LYS A 338 4.06 -16.25 0.54
N GLN A 339 5.17 -16.29 -0.21
CA GLN A 339 6.34 -15.46 0.06
C GLN A 339 6.03 -13.97 -0.02
N GLU A 340 5.30 -13.53 -1.06
CA GLU A 340 4.91 -12.12 -1.19
C GLU A 340 3.93 -11.70 -0.11
N LEU A 341 2.96 -12.55 0.23
CA LEU A 341 2.01 -12.25 1.29
C LEU A 341 2.71 -12.13 2.65
N ASP A 342 3.60 -13.06 2.99
CA ASP A 342 4.40 -13.02 4.22
C ASP A 342 5.27 -11.75 4.27
N ARG A 343 5.88 -11.37 3.13
CA ARG A 343 6.64 -10.11 2.99
C ARG A 343 5.76 -8.88 3.22
N LEU A 344 4.59 -8.82 2.59
CA LEU A 344 3.65 -7.71 2.70
C LEU A 344 3.09 -7.59 4.13
N ILE A 345 2.73 -8.71 4.75
CA ILE A 345 2.26 -8.78 6.14
C ILE A 345 3.36 -8.28 7.08
N SER A 346 4.57 -8.81 6.96
CA SER A 346 5.71 -8.40 7.79
C SER A 346 5.99 -6.89 7.67
N ALA A 347 5.89 -6.34 6.46
CA ALA A 347 6.16 -4.94 6.19
C ALA A 347 5.07 -3.98 6.68
N TYR A 348 3.79 -4.33 6.52
CA TYR A 348 2.67 -3.37 6.68
C TYR A 348 1.67 -3.74 7.77
N SER A 349 1.66 -5.00 8.23
CA SER A 349 0.66 -5.51 9.18
C SER A 349 1.24 -6.70 9.97
N PRO A 350 2.35 -6.53 10.72
CA PRO A 350 3.14 -7.64 11.27
C PRO A 350 2.38 -8.54 12.25
N CYS A 351 1.26 -8.05 12.81
CA CYS A 351 0.39 -8.83 13.71
C CYS A 351 -0.69 -9.63 12.96
N LEU A 352 -0.87 -9.41 11.66
CA LEU A 352 -1.86 -10.10 10.86
C LEU A 352 -1.44 -11.55 10.63
N LYS A 353 -2.34 -12.47 10.90
CA LYS A 353 -2.18 -13.90 10.67
C LYS A 353 -3.21 -14.38 9.67
N TYR A 354 -2.87 -15.44 8.96
CA TYR A 354 -3.77 -16.10 8.03
C TYR A 354 -3.58 -17.61 8.06
N SER A 355 -4.62 -18.32 7.66
CA SER A 355 -4.61 -19.76 7.42
C SER A 355 -4.97 -20.05 5.96
N ILE A 356 -4.61 -21.25 5.49
CA ILE A 356 -4.90 -21.73 4.14
C ILE A 356 -5.89 -22.89 4.25
N GLY A 357 -7.02 -22.78 3.59
CA GLY A 357 -8.07 -23.80 3.54
C GLY A 357 -8.42 -24.23 2.11
N PHE A 358 -9.09 -25.37 2.02
CA PHE A 358 -9.76 -25.89 0.83
C PHE A 358 -11.26 -25.96 1.13
N ASP A 359 -12.10 -25.75 0.11
CA ASP A 359 -13.55 -26.04 0.19
C ASP A 359 -13.84 -27.55 0.23
#